data_AF-R7C5W5-F1
#
_entry.id   AF-R7C5W5-F1
#
_cell.length_a   1.000
_cell.length_b   1.000
_cell.length_c   1.000
_cell.angle_alpha   90.00
_cell.angle_beta   90.00
_cell.angle_gamma   90.00
#
_symmetry.space_group_name_H-M   'P 1'
#
loop_
_entity.id
_entity.type
_entity.pdbx_description
1 polymer ?
#
loop_
_entity_poly.entity_id
_entity_poly.type
_entity_poly.pdbx_seq_one_letter_code
_entity_poly.pdbx_strand_id
1 'polypeptide(L)'
;MRRNAGFTLLELVLVLVLLGTLSAIFAAHFPRLNFTFESEFMECESRLREAVVFARNQQLMYQDGGTTLTISKNSATCKHRSTTRTFTWSDADVKSLQPSGEIKFDGYGRPCSGSTCQRVKIDLASKKESSNTLSLTIYESGYIGRTLPEEEGHEN
;
A
#
# COMPACT_ATOMS: atom_id res chain seq x y z
N MET A 1 -5.77 13.05 66.08
CA MET A 1 -5.79 11.56 66.04
C MET A 1 -6.14 11.13 64.62
N ARG A 2 -5.22 10.44 63.92
CA ARG A 2 -5.45 9.90 62.56
C ARG A 2 -6.49 8.79 62.64
N ARG A 3 -7.63 8.94 61.95
CA ARG A 3 -8.56 7.84 61.70
C ARG A 3 -7.94 6.94 60.65
N ASN A 4 -7.39 5.80 61.07
CA ASN A 4 -7.06 4.71 60.16
C ASN A 4 -8.39 4.14 59.65
N ALA A 5 -8.85 4.62 58.49
CA ALA A 5 -9.93 3.98 57.76
C ALA A 5 -9.40 2.64 57.27
N GLY A 6 -9.71 1.57 58.01
CA GLY A 6 -9.33 0.22 57.63
C GLY A 6 -10.07 -0.17 56.36
N PHE A 7 -9.31 -0.58 55.35
CA PHE A 7 -9.86 -1.09 54.09
C PHE A 7 -10.65 -2.36 54.40
N THR A 8 -11.98 -2.30 54.27
CA THR A 8 -12.82 -3.48 54.53
C THR A 8 -12.71 -4.46 53.36
N LEU A 9 -12.83 -5.75 53.62
CA LEU A 9 -12.79 -6.77 52.58
C LEU A 9 -13.85 -6.50 51.49
N LEU A 10 -14.99 -5.94 51.90
CA LEU A 10 -16.08 -5.54 51.00
C LEU A 10 -15.66 -4.42 50.04
N GLU A 11 -14.93 -3.42 50.52
CA GLU A 11 -14.39 -2.32 49.69
C GLU A 11 -13.43 -2.86 48.63
N LEU A 12 -12.60 -3.85 48.99
CA LEU A 12 -11.68 -4.48 48.05
C LEU A 12 -12.40 -5.29 46.96
N VAL A 13 -13.43 -6.04 47.33
CA VAL A 13 -14.27 -6.78 46.36
C VAL A 13 -14.96 -5.80 45.41
N LEU A 14 -15.48 -4.69 45.92
CA LEU A 14 -16.16 -3.68 45.11
C LEU A 14 -15.21 -3.01 44.10
N VAL A 15 -13.98 -2.70 44.51
CA VAL A 15 -12.95 -2.17 43.61
C VAL A 15 -12.57 -3.18 42.52
N LEU A 16 -12.44 -4.47 42.86
CA LEU A 16 -12.14 -5.51 41.87
C LEU A 16 -13.25 -5.68 40.82
N VAL A 17 -14.52 -5.61 41.23
CA VAL A 17 -15.66 -5.66 40.30
C VAL A 17 -15.70 -4.43 39.40
N LEU A 18 -15.44 -3.24 39.95
CA LEU A 18 -15.37 -2.02 39.16
C LEU A 18 -14.21 -2.07 38.15
N LEU A 19 -13.02 -2.48 38.56
CA LEU A 19 -11.87 -2.62 37.65
C LEU A 19 -12.11 -3.67 36.57
N GLY A 20 -12.75 -4.80 36.90
CA GLY A 20 -13.09 -5.84 35.93
C GLY A 20 -14.09 -5.38 34.88
N THR A 21 -15.14 -4.68 35.31
CA THR A 21 -16.17 -4.14 34.39
C THR A 21 -15.63 -3.02 33.52
N LEU A 22 -14.85 -2.10 34.09
CA LEU A 22 -14.15 -1.04 33.34
C LEU A 22 -13.20 -1.64 32.30
N SER A 23 -12.38 -2.62 32.68
CA SER A 23 -11.44 -3.30 31.76
C SER A 23 -12.15 -3.95 30.57
N ALA A 24 -13.30 -4.61 30.80
CA ALA A 24 -14.09 -5.22 29.73
C ALA A 24 -14.70 -4.18 28.77
N ILE A 25 -15.18 -3.04 29.29
CA ILE A 25 -15.71 -1.96 28.46
C ILE A 25 -14.59 -1.33 27.62
N PHE A 26 -13.42 -1.09 28.20
CA PHE A 26 -12.27 -0.58 27.45
C PHE A 26 -11.80 -1.56 26.38
N ALA A 27 -11.73 -2.86 26.68
CA ALA A 27 -11.34 -3.88 25.71
C ALA A 27 -12.34 -3.99 24.54
N ALA A 28 -13.64 -3.86 24.80
CA ALA A 28 -14.67 -3.85 23.76
C ALA A 28 -14.70 -2.54 22.96
N HIS A 29 -14.22 -1.44 23.55
CA HIS A 29 -14.21 -0.12 22.91
C HIS A 29 -12.87 0.23 22.26
N PHE A 30 -11.84 -0.62 22.34
CA PHE A 30 -10.71 -0.50 21.42
C PHE A 30 -11.24 -0.82 20.02
N PRO A 31 -11.38 0.19 19.12
CA PRO A 31 -11.63 -0.15 17.73
C PRO A 31 -10.52 -1.11 17.32
N ARG A 32 -10.87 -2.17 16.58
CA ARG A 32 -9.87 -2.87 15.78
C ARG A 32 -9.27 -1.81 14.87
N LEU A 33 -8.16 -1.22 15.30
CA LEU A 33 -7.42 -0.27 14.53
C LEU A 33 -6.94 -1.09 13.34
N ASN A 34 -7.56 -0.88 12.18
CA ASN A 34 -7.12 -1.41 10.91
C ASN A 34 -5.79 -0.71 10.59
N PHE A 35 -4.75 -1.12 11.30
CA PHE A 35 -3.40 -0.70 11.03
C PHE A 35 -2.97 -1.46 9.79
N THR A 36 -2.92 -0.76 8.65
CA THR A 36 -2.09 -1.21 7.54
C THR A 36 -0.65 -1.20 8.06
N PHE A 37 -0.13 -2.37 8.42
CA PHE A 37 1.24 -2.48 8.85
C PHE A 37 2.13 -2.20 7.64
N GLU A 38 2.81 -1.05 7.62
CA GLU A 38 3.69 -0.68 6.50
C GLU A 38 4.75 -1.75 6.20
N SER A 39 5.17 -2.49 7.23
CA SER A 39 6.11 -3.60 7.10
C SER A 39 5.58 -4.76 6.24
N GLU A 40 4.27 -4.88 6.06
CA GLU A 40 3.65 -5.92 5.22
C GLU A 40 3.75 -5.64 3.72
N PHE A 41 4.12 -4.41 3.33
CA PHE A 41 4.22 -4.01 1.92
C PHE A 41 5.61 -3.53 1.52
N MET A 42 6.59 -3.55 2.43
CA MET A 42 7.93 -2.99 2.18
C MET A 42 8.65 -3.64 0.98
N GLU A 43 8.53 -4.96 0.80
CA GLU A 43 9.18 -5.65 -0.31
C GLU A 43 8.48 -5.29 -1.63
N CYS A 44 7.16 -5.47 -1.69
CA CYS A 44 6.37 -5.14 -2.87
C CYS A 44 6.55 -3.67 -3.30
N GLU A 45 6.44 -2.74 -2.35
CA GLU A 45 6.58 -1.30 -2.60
C GLU A 45 7.97 -0.99 -3.18
N SER A 46 9.03 -1.53 -2.57
CA SER A 46 10.41 -1.33 -3.05
C SER A 46 10.62 -1.90 -4.46
N ARG A 47 10.13 -3.12 -4.73
CA ARG A 47 10.27 -3.79 -6.03
C ARG A 47 9.47 -3.10 -7.13
N LEU A 48 8.26 -2.64 -6.83
CA LEU A 48 7.46 -1.84 -7.77
C LEU A 48 8.14 -0.52 -8.09
N ARG A 49 8.70 0.16 -7.08
CA ARG A 49 9.49 1.38 -7.28
C ARG A 49 10.69 1.14 -8.19
N GLU A 50 11.46 0.08 -7.92
CA GLU A 50 12.60 -0.31 -8.75
C GLU A 50 12.17 -0.59 -10.20
N ALA A 51 11.09 -1.34 -10.40
CA ALA A 51 10.59 -1.71 -11.72
C ALA A 51 10.13 -0.50 -12.54
N VAL A 52 9.40 0.44 -11.92
CA VAL A 52 8.93 1.67 -12.58
C VAL A 52 10.10 2.57 -12.95
N VAL A 53 11.04 2.79 -12.03
CA VAL A 53 12.24 3.59 -12.29
C VAL A 53 13.09 2.98 -13.39
N PHE A 54 13.28 1.65 -13.38
CA PHE A 54 14.03 0.93 -14.39
C PHE A 54 13.38 1.10 -15.78
N ALA A 55 12.07 0.82 -15.90
CA ALA A 55 11.35 0.95 -17.17
C ALA A 55 11.35 2.38 -17.70
N ARG A 56 11.11 3.37 -16.82
CA ARG A 56 11.16 4.79 -17.19
C ARG A 56 12.54 5.20 -17.68
N ASN A 57 13.61 4.84 -16.95
CA ASN A 57 14.97 5.22 -17.32
C ASN A 57 15.42 4.54 -18.62
N GLN A 58 15.02 3.29 -18.83
CA GLN A 58 15.26 2.57 -20.09
C GLN A 58 14.63 3.33 -21.26
N GLN A 59 13.36 3.75 -21.12
CA GLN A 59 12.68 4.53 -22.15
C GLN A 59 13.34 5.89 -22.39
N LEU A 60 13.73 6.61 -21.33
CA LEU A 60 14.39 7.91 -21.45
C LEU A 60 15.76 7.81 -22.13
N MET A 61 16.45 6.67 -21.96
CA MET A 61 17.74 6.42 -22.57
C MET A 61 17.63 6.12 -24.07
N TYR A 62 16.64 5.32 -24.50
CA TYR A 62 16.51 4.90 -25.89
C TYR A 62 15.58 5.76 -26.74
N GLN A 63 14.58 6.41 -26.14
CA GLN A 63 13.60 7.31 -26.78
C GLN A 63 12.88 6.72 -28.01
N ASP A 64 12.73 5.40 -28.09
CA ASP A 64 12.16 4.70 -29.25
C ASP A 64 10.71 4.23 -29.05
N GLY A 65 10.16 4.39 -27.84
CA GLY A 65 8.80 3.96 -27.50
C GLY A 65 8.64 2.45 -27.33
N GLY A 66 9.75 1.71 -27.34
CA GLY A 66 9.77 0.25 -27.30
C GLY A 66 9.77 -0.35 -25.89
N THR A 67 9.80 0.47 -24.84
CA THR A 67 9.84 0.00 -23.46
C THR A 67 8.44 -0.22 -22.91
N THR A 68 8.17 -1.42 -22.40
CA THR A 68 6.92 -1.78 -21.75
C THR A 68 7.15 -2.28 -20.33
N LEU A 69 6.24 -1.93 -19.43
CA LEU A 69 6.17 -2.43 -18.07
C LEU A 69 4.85 -3.17 -17.87
N THR A 70 4.94 -4.46 -17.55
CA THR A 70 3.78 -5.30 -17.27
C THR A 70 3.77 -5.64 -15.78
N ILE A 71 2.72 -5.23 -15.08
CA ILE A 71 2.51 -5.56 -13.66
C ILE A 71 1.53 -6.73 -13.58
N SER A 72 1.97 -7.79 -12.91
CA SER A 72 1.20 -9.01 -12.62
C SER A 72 0.95 -9.12 -11.12
N LYS A 73 0.29 -10.21 -10.71
CA LYS A 73 -0.10 -10.46 -9.31
C LYS A 73 1.03 -10.23 -8.30
N ASN A 74 2.22 -10.78 -8.55
CA ASN A 74 3.35 -10.73 -7.63
C ASN A 74 4.68 -10.42 -8.34
N SER A 75 4.61 -9.81 -9.51
CA SER A 75 5.79 -9.47 -10.30
C SER A 75 5.54 -8.28 -11.20
N ALA A 76 6.62 -7.58 -11.53
CA ALA A 76 6.65 -6.53 -12.54
C ALA A 76 7.76 -6.86 -13.54
N THR A 77 7.43 -6.90 -14.82
CA THR A 77 8.37 -7.22 -15.89
C THR A 77 8.53 -6.01 -16.79
N CYS A 78 9.77 -5.53 -16.89
CA CYS A 78 10.17 -4.54 -17.87
C CYS A 78 10.73 -5.26 -19.11
N LYS A 79 10.21 -4.92 -20.28
CA LYS A 79 10.71 -5.42 -21.56
C LYS A 79 11.07 -4.26 -22.46
N HIS A 80 12.27 -4.32 -23.05
CA HIS A 80 12.72 -3.41 -24.08
C HIS A 80 13.45 -4.21 -25.14
N ARG A 81 12.83 -4.36 -26.32
CA ARG A 81 13.34 -5.19 -27.43
C ARG A 81 13.67 -6.62 -26.94
N SER A 82 14.95 -7.00 -26.91
CA SER A 82 15.44 -8.30 -26.43
C SER A 82 15.77 -8.32 -24.93
N THR A 83 15.92 -7.17 -24.29
CA THR A 83 16.21 -7.08 -22.86
C THR A 83 14.94 -7.21 -22.05
N THR A 84 14.90 -8.20 -21.16
CA THR A 84 13.80 -8.40 -20.21
C THR A 84 14.36 -8.45 -18.80
N ARG A 85 13.74 -7.71 -17.88
CA ARG A 85 14.07 -7.72 -16.46
C ARG A 85 12.79 -7.86 -15.65
N THR A 86 12.77 -8.85 -14.75
CA THR A 86 11.61 -9.15 -13.91
C THR A 86 11.96 -8.92 -12.44
N PHE A 87 11.04 -8.26 -11.74
CA PHE A 87 11.09 -8.00 -10.31
C PHE A 87 9.95 -8.78 -9.66
N THR A 88 10.25 -9.56 -8.64
CA THR A 88 9.26 -10.39 -7.93
C THR A 88 9.23 -10.02 -6.46
N TRP A 89 8.07 -10.15 -5.83
CA TRP A 89 7.88 -9.94 -4.39
C TRP A 89 6.96 -11.02 -3.81
N SER A 90 6.94 -11.15 -2.49
CA SER A 90 6.26 -12.23 -1.80
C SER A 90 5.21 -11.78 -0.78
N ASP A 91 5.32 -10.56 -0.27
CA ASP A 91 4.57 -9.99 0.86
C ASP A 91 3.13 -9.55 0.51
N ALA A 92 2.89 -9.11 -0.73
CA ALA A 92 1.57 -8.66 -1.20
C ALA A 92 1.20 -9.20 -2.59
N ASP A 93 -0.10 -9.15 -2.90
CA ASP A 93 -0.65 -9.43 -4.22
C ASP A 93 -1.33 -8.17 -4.80
N VAL A 94 -1.06 -7.89 -6.07
CA VAL A 94 -1.79 -6.86 -6.85
C VAL A 94 -3.22 -7.34 -7.08
N LYS A 95 -4.18 -6.50 -6.67
CA LYS A 95 -5.63 -6.73 -6.81
C LYS A 95 -6.18 -6.07 -8.06
N SER A 96 -5.80 -4.82 -8.29
CA SER A 96 -6.26 -4.03 -9.43
C SER A 96 -5.14 -3.16 -9.98
N LEU A 97 -5.20 -2.95 -11.28
CA LEU A 97 -4.35 -2.04 -12.04
C LEU A 97 -5.25 -1.21 -12.95
N GLN A 98 -5.18 0.11 -12.83
CA GLN A 98 -6.01 1.03 -13.59
C GLN A 98 -5.14 2.15 -14.18
N PRO A 99 -5.07 2.33 -15.51
CA PRO A 99 -5.65 1.47 -16.54
C PRO A 99 -5.03 0.06 -16.54
N SER A 100 -5.82 -0.94 -16.93
CA SER A 100 -5.32 -2.31 -17.07
C SER A 100 -4.48 -2.47 -18.34
N GLY A 101 -3.50 -3.37 -18.28
CA GLY A 101 -2.65 -3.73 -19.42
C GLY A 101 -1.18 -3.32 -19.26
N GLU A 102 -0.48 -3.26 -20.40
CA GLU A 102 0.93 -2.87 -20.44
C GLU A 102 1.07 -1.35 -20.32
N ILE A 103 1.96 -0.92 -19.42
CA ILE A 103 2.29 0.48 -19.21
C ILE A 103 3.46 0.81 -20.13
N LYS A 104 3.29 1.80 -21.01
CA LYS A 104 4.37 2.34 -21.83
C LYS A 104 4.80 3.69 -21.26
N PHE A 105 6.05 4.06 -21.49
CA PHE A 105 6.53 5.39 -21.17
C PHE A 105 6.78 6.19 -22.45
N ASP A 106 6.48 7.48 -22.44
CA ASP A 106 6.83 8.37 -23.56
C ASP A 106 8.29 8.89 -23.45
N GLY A 107 8.69 9.76 -24.39
CA GLY A 107 10.03 10.38 -24.39
C GLY A 107 10.31 11.31 -23.20
N TYR A 108 9.29 11.65 -22.40
CA TYR A 108 9.40 12.43 -21.18
C TYR A 108 9.29 11.54 -19.92
N GLY A 109 9.17 10.23 -20.10
CA GLY A 109 9.06 9.27 -19.01
C GLY A 109 7.69 9.26 -18.34
N ARG A 110 6.64 9.75 -19.01
CA ARG A 110 5.26 9.73 -18.52
C ARG A 110 4.60 8.40 -18.86
N PRO A 111 3.77 7.81 -17.97
CA PRO A 111 3.05 6.58 -18.26
C PRO A 111 1.91 6.86 -19.24
N CYS A 112 1.84 6.09 -20.32
CA CYS A 112 0.85 6.26 -21.37
C CYS A 112 0.25 4.91 -21.80
N SER A 113 -1.05 4.96 -22.09
CA SER A 113 -1.80 3.87 -22.70
C SER A 113 -2.27 4.33 -24.08
N GLY A 114 -1.67 3.76 -25.12
CA GLY A 114 -1.83 4.25 -26.49
C GLY A 114 -1.29 5.67 -26.65
N SER A 115 -2.11 6.60 -27.12
CA SER A 115 -1.77 8.01 -27.32
C SER A 115 -2.03 8.90 -26.09
N THR A 116 -2.65 8.36 -25.03
CA THR A 116 -3.05 9.16 -23.86
C THR A 116 -2.15 8.83 -22.68
N CYS A 117 -1.53 9.85 -22.10
CA CYS A 117 -0.73 9.73 -20.89
C CYS A 117 -1.59 10.04 -19.67
N GLN A 118 -1.63 9.12 -18.73
CA GLN A 118 -2.49 9.19 -17.55
C GLN A 118 -1.85 8.44 -16.39
N ARG A 119 -2.23 8.82 -15.16
CA ARG A 119 -1.78 8.12 -13.96
C ARG A 119 -2.21 6.65 -13.96
N VAL A 120 -1.42 5.81 -13.30
CA VAL A 120 -1.70 4.38 -13.11
C VAL A 120 -1.86 4.09 -11.63
N LYS A 121 -3.07 3.68 -11.20
CA LYS A 121 -3.35 3.22 -9.83
C LYS A 121 -3.11 1.72 -9.72
N ILE A 122 -2.43 1.30 -8.67
CA ILE A 122 -2.09 -0.08 -8.33
C ILE A 122 -2.62 -0.34 -6.93
N ASP A 123 -3.59 -1.23 -6.77
CA ASP A 123 -4.08 -1.63 -5.45
C ASP A 123 -3.48 -2.97 -5.07
N LEU A 124 -2.97 -3.03 -3.85
CA LEU A 124 -2.29 -4.17 -3.26
C LEU A 124 -3.08 -4.67 -2.06
N ALA A 125 -3.07 -5.98 -1.84
CA ALA A 125 -3.51 -6.58 -0.59
C ALA A 125 -2.38 -7.42 0.01
N SER A 126 -2.21 -7.33 1.32
CA SER A 126 -1.24 -8.13 2.06
C SER A 126 -1.58 -9.62 1.93
N LYS A 127 -0.54 -10.47 1.81
CA LYS A 127 -0.73 -11.92 1.85
C LYS A 127 -0.97 -12.46 3.25
N LYS A 128 -0.57 -11.70 4.29
CA LYS A 128 -0.79 -12.10 5.68
C LYS A 128 -2.23 -11.84 6.11
N GLU A 129 -2.75 -10.67 5.77
CA GLU A 129 -4.09 -10.24 6.14
C GLU A 129 -4.71 -9.51 4.94
N SER A 130 -5.61 -10.18 4.23
CA SER A 130 -6.13 -9.65 2.96
C SER A 130 -7.03 -8.42 3.12
N SER A 131 -7.47 -8.11 4.35
CA SER A 131 -8.16 -6.86 4.68
C SER A 131 -7.22 -5.65 4.74
N ASN A 132 -5.91 -5.86 4.91
CA ASN A 132 -4.91 -4.79 4.81
C ASN A 132 -4.63 -4.50 3.34
N THR A 133 -4.84 -3.26 2.93
CA THR A 133 -4.62 -2.80 1.55
C THR A 133 -3.67 -1.60 1.49
N LEU A 134 -3.00 -1.47 0.35
CA LEU A 134 -2.14 -0.33 0.03
C LEU A 134 -2.35 0.06 -1.44
N SER A 135 -2.57 1.34 -1.70
CA SER A 135 -2.68 1.86 -3.06
C SER A 135 -1.43 2.66 -3.43
N LEU A 136 -0.79 2.30 -4.53
CA LEU A 136 0.31 3.04 -5.15
C LEU A 136 -0.18 3.70 -6.43
N THR A 137 0.33 4.89 -6.73
CA THR A 137 0.03 5.61 -7.96
C THR A 137 1.32 5.93 -8.69
N ILE A 138 1.39 5.56 -9.97
CA ILE A 138 2.36 6.11 -10.93
C ILE A 138 1.73 7.38 -11.49
N TYR A 139 2.24 8.53 -11.09
CA TYR A 139 1.74 9.83 -11.50
C TYR A 139 2.06 10.10 -12.97
N GLU A 140 1.38 11.08 -13.56
CA GLU A 140 1.62 11.52 -14.95
C GLU A 140 3.06 11.98 -15.19
N SER A 141 3.78 12.37 -14.13
CA SER A 141 5.20 12.71 -14.17
C SER A 141 6.14 11.51 -14.34
N GLY A 142 5.63 10.28 -14.22
CA GLY A 142 6.41 9.04 -14.26
C GLY A 142 6.97 8.58 -12.92
N TYR A 143 6.73 9.33 -11.84
CA TYR A 143 7.13 8.92 -10.50
C TYR A 143 6.04 8.07 -9.86
N ILE A 144 6.46 7.13 -9.03
CA ILE A 144 5.57 6.28 -8.24
C ILE A 144 5.58 6.71 -6.78
N GLY A 145 4.41 6.74 -6.16
CA GLY A 145 4.25 7.06 -4.74
C GLY A 145 3.04 6.35 -4.15
N ARG A 146 2.86 6.48 -2.83
CA ARG A 146 1.61 6.07 -2.19
C ARG A 146 0.49 7.02 -2.63
N THR A 147 -0.70 6.47 -2.79
CA THR A 147 -1.89 7.25 -3.16
C THR A 147 -2.34 8.05 -1.94
N LEU A 148 -2.47 9.36 -2.08
CA LEU A 148 -2.91 10.22 -0.99
C LEU A 148 -4.44 10.13 -0.84
N PRO A 149 -4.99 10.16 0.39
CA PRO A 149 -6.42 10.01 0.64
C PRO A 149 -7.29 11.13 0.04
N GLU A 150 -6.72 12.29 -0.28
CA GLU A 150 -7.44 13.39 -0.96
C GLU A 150 -7.71 13.11 -2.45
N GLU A 151 -7.09 12.08 -3.05
CA GLU A 151 -7.26 11.76 -4.48
C GLU A 151 -8.39 10.75 -4.78
N GLU A 152 -9.06 10.22 -3.75
CA GLU A 152 -10.23 9.32 -3.94
C GLU A 152 -11.55 10.07 -4.17
N GLY A 153 -11.55 11.40 -4.00
CA GLY A 153 -12.76 12.22 -4.00
C GLY A 153 -12.88 13.20 -5.16
N HIS A 154 -12.76 12.75 -6.41
CA HIS A 154 -13.23 13.52 -7.57
C HIS A 154 -13.64 12.59 -8.72
N GLU A 155 -14.72 11.84 -8.52
CA GLU A 155 -15.58 11.39 -9.61
C GLU A 155 -16.68 12.47 -9.76
N ASN A 156 -16.68 13.18 -10.88
CA ASN A 156 -17.82 13.98 -11.35
C ASN A 156 -18.72 13.09 -12.21
#